data_AF-A0AAN6A5Z0-F1
#
_entry.id   AF-A0AAN6A5Z0-F1
#
_cell.length_a   1.000
_cell.length_b   1.000
_cell.length_c   1.000
_cell.angle_alpha   90.00
_cell.angle_beta   90.00
_cell.angle_gamma   90.00
#
_symmetry.space_group_name_H-M   'P 1'
#
loop_
_entity.id
_entity.type
_entity.pdbx_description
1 polymer ?
#
loop_
_entity_poly.entity_id
_entity_poly.type
_entity_poly.pdbx_seq_one_letter_code
_entity_poly.pdbx_strand_id
1 'polypeptide(L)'
;MNKFNKLGDSLLDCKRELLKDYPEIITNSLIFFAKDMLEKQTIDEDVFELLKNKNINFNDFRNTILSNSNCIKTQEELLEEYEIIIQKISEFLDFEKLGIKVSENVEKEIISLRKAFIIPISFIRDYFDIDSEESFREITKQQGFMHKFAVLRMPKIIAPFIKEGEFFDVINSDVFFQKEEESYGIFLSFNIKLAGFENNKILEDTIREISNILESAQIAFKNGLSC
;
A
#
# COMPACT_ATOMS: atom_id res chain seq x y z
N MET A 1 10.27 3.11 -0.73
CA MET A 1 10.31 4.49 -0.18
C MET A 1 11.67 4.78 0.44
N ASN A 2 12.11 6.05 0.57
CA ASN A 2 13.36 6.34 1.29
C ASN A 2 13.17 6.02 2.79
N LYS A 3 13.93 5.05 3.31
CA LYS A 3 13.87 4.67 4.74
C LYS A 3 14.77 5.52 5.62
N PHE A 4 15.68 6.29 5.04
CA PHE A 4 16.60 7.13 5.79
C PHE A 4 15.91 8.38 6.28
N ASN A 5 16.20 8.76 7.51
CA ASN A 5 15.85 10.07 8.03
C ASN A 5 16.90 11.10 7.55
N LYS A 6 16.76 12.36 7.98
CA LYS A 6 17.68 13.43 7.59
C LYS A 6 19.15 13.14 7.91
N LEU A 7 19.42 12.45 9.02
CA LEU A 7 20.78 12.05 9.39
C LEU A 7 21.31 10.99 8.43
N GLY A 8 20.53 9.93 8.18
CA GLY A 8 20.88 8.89 7.22
C GLY A 8 21.16 9.45 5.83
N ASP A 9 20.30 10.36 5.33
CA ASP A 9 20.50 11.04 4.05
C ASP A 9 21.78 11.88 4.03
N SER A 10 22.04 12.64 5.10
CA SER A 10 23.25 13.45 5.24
C SER A 10 24.53 12.60 5.22
N LEU A 11 24.51 11.42 5.84
CA LEU A 11 25.62 10.48 5.84
C LEU A 11 25.85 9.84 4.47
N LEU A 12 24.77 9.50 3.76
CA LEU A 12 24.85 8.99 2.40
C LEU A 12 25.43 10.04 1.44
N ASP A 13 24.96 11.28 1.52
CA ASP A 13 25.49 12.37 0.70
C ASP A 13 26.96 12.63 1.04
N CYS A 14 27.32 12.67 2.32
CA CYS A 14 28.72 12.79 2.75
C CYS A 14 29.59 11.65 2.19
N LYS A 15 29.12 10.39 2.25
CA LYS A 15 29.83 9.24 1.66
C LYS A 15 29.98 9.39 0.16
N ARG A 16 28.93 9.81 -0.54
CA ARG A 16 28.93 10.02 -1.98
C ARG A 16 29.96 11.07 -2.39
N GLU A 17 30.06 12.16 -1.64
CA GLU A 17 31.06 13.20 -1.86
C GLU A 17 32.49 12.72 -1.53
N LEU A 18 32.69 11.96 -0.45
CA LEU A 18 34.00 11.41 -0.06
C LEU A 18 34.57 10.38 -1.04
N LEU A 19 33.72 9.74 -1.85
CA LEU A 19 34.14 8.81 -2.89
C LEU A 19 34.59 9.51 -4.19
N LYS A 20 34.31 10.81 -4.33
CA LYS A 20 34.80 11.61 -5.47
C LYS A 20 36.26 12.01 -5.26
N ASP A 21 36.93 12.30 -6.37
CA ASP A 21 38.30 12.80 -6.33
C ASP A 21 38.30 14.31 -6.08
N TYR A 22 38.34 14.68 -4.79
CA TYR A 22 38.40 16.06 -4.36
C TYR A 22 39.77 16.44 -3.78
N PRO A 23 40.14 17.73 -3.86
CA PRO A 23 41.27 18.27 -3.11
C PRO A 23 41.20 17.92 -1.61
N GLU A 24 42.37 17.77 -0.99
CA GLU A 24 42.51 17.35 0.41
C GLU A 24 41.74 18.28 1.37
N ILE A 25 41.67 19.58 1.06
CA ILE A 25 40.92 20.54 1.89
C ILE A 25 39.41 20.24 1.94
N ILE A 26 38.81 19.84 0.82
CA ILE A 26 37.38 19.49 0.75
C ILE A 26 37.16 18.15 1.47
N THR A 27 38.05 17.19 1.26
CA THR A 27 38.01 15.90 1.97
C THR A 27 38.09 16.08 3.48
N ASN A 28 39.01 16.93 3.96
CA ASN A 28 39.16 17.22 5.38
C ASN A 28 37.93 17.93 5.96
N SER A 29 37.29 18.83 5.21
CA SER A 29 36.03 19.45 5.63
C SER A 29 34.89 18.44 5.79
N LEU A 30 34.75 17.48 4.86
CA LEU A 30 33.74 16.42 4.95
C LEU A 30 34.01 15.48 6.14
N ILE A 31 35.27 15.12 6.38
CA ILE A 31 35.66 14.32 7.55
C ILE A 31 35.41 15.10 8.84
N PHE A 32 35.70 16.40 8.87
CA PHE A 32 35.45 17.25 10.04
C PHE A 32 33.96 17.33 10.37
N PHE A 33 33.10 17.46 9.35
CA PHE A 33 31.65 17.41 9.50
C PHE A 33 31.19 16.09 10.14
N ALA A 34 31.69 14.95 9.66
CA ALA A 34 31.39 13.65 10.26
C ALA A 34 31.94 13.51 11.68
N LYS A 35 33.09 14.14 11.98
CA LYS A 35 33.67 14.16 13.33
C LYS A 35 32.83 14.98 14.31
N ASP A 36 32.31 16.14 13.89
CA ASP A 36 31.37 16.94 14.69
C ASP A 36 30.08 16.14 15.01
N MET A 37 29.59 15.33 14.06
CA MET A 37 28.46 14.41 14.28
C MET A 37 28.78 13.33 15.33
N LEU A 38 30.00 12.78 15.33
CA LEU A 38 30.47 11.82 16.32
C LEU A 38 30.60 12.48 17.70
N GLU A 39 31.19 13.67 17.78
CA GLU A 39 31.34 14.42 19.04
C GLU A 39 29.99 14.78 19.67
N LYS A 40 28.98 15.07 18.84
CA LYS A 40 27.58 15.29 19.27
C LYS A 40 26.80 14.01 19.55
N GLN A 41 27.43 12.83 19.44
CA GLN A 41 26.81 11.52 19.63
C GLN A 41 25.61 11.26 18.70
N THR A 42 25.59 11.91 17.53
CA THR A 42 24.55 11.67 16.52
C THR A 42 24.85 10.41 15.70
N ILE A 43 26.13 10.06 15.57
CA ILE A 43 26.60 8.81 15.00
C ILE A 43 27.56 8.14 15.98
N ASP A 44 27.70 6.82 15.87
CA ASP A 44 28.69 6.05 16.63
C ASP A 44 30.04 5.98 15.89
N GLU A 45 31.06 5.50 16.60
CA GLU A 45 32.44 5.39 16.09
C GLU A 45 32.53 4.43 14.90
N ASP A 46 31.73 3.36 14.91
CA ASP A 46 31.67 2.37 13.82
C ASP A 46 31.19 3.03 12.52
N VAL A 47 30.09 3.79 12.55
CA VAL A 47 29.57 4.53 11.40
C VAL A 47 30.57 5.58 10.91
N PHE A 48 31.27 6.27 11.81
CA PHE A 48 32.30 7.24 11.44
C PHE A 48 33.47 6.60 10.69
N GLU A 49 34.02 5.49 11.21
CA GLU A 49 35.13 4.78 10.58
C GLU A 49 34.73 4.17 9.22
N LEU A 50 33.53 3.62 9.11
CA LEU A 50 32.97 3.13 7.85
C LEU A 50 32.79 4.25 6.81
N LEU A 51 32.36 5.43 7.23
CA LEU A 51 32.18 6.59 6.37
C LEU A 51 33.52 7.04 5.76
N LYS A 52 34.56 7.14 6.59
CA LYS A 52 35.93 7.52 6.18
C LYS A 52 36.62 6.48 5.30
N ASN A 53 36.25 5.20 5.42
CA ASN A 53 36.90 4.11 4.69
C ASN A 53 36.63 4.17 3.18
N LYS A 54 37.64 4.53 2.39
CA LYS A 54 37.55 4.60 0.91
C LYS A 54 37.40 3.25 0.22
N ASN A 55 37.71 2.14 0.90
CA ASN A 55 37.59 0.80 0.33
C ASN A 55 36.14 0.27 0.35
N ILE A 56 35.25 0.94 1.09
CA ILE A 56 33.83 0.60 1.16
C ILE A 56 33.09 1.40 0.09
N ASN A 57 32.40 0.69 -0.80
CA ASN A 57 31.58 1.34 -1.82
C ASN A 57 30.28 1.92 -1.21
N PHE A 58 29.60 2.78 -1.97
CA PHE A 58 28.40 3.46 -1.52
C PHE A 58 27.26 2.51 -1.09
N ASN A 59 27.07 1.41 -1.83
CA ASN A 59 25.97 0.48 -1.57
C ASN A 59 26.19 -0.33 -0.29
N ASP A 60 27.43 -0.75 -0.05
CA ASP A 60 27.81 -1.45 1.18
C ASP A 60 27.62 -0.54 2.38
N PHE A 61 28.08 0.72 2.29
CA PHE A 61 27.85 1.71 3.34
C PHE A 61 26.36 1.94 3.60
N ARG A 62 25.56 2.13 2.53
CA ARG A 62 24.11 2.29 2.61
C ARG A 62 23.44 1.12 3.33
N ASN A 63 23.84 -0.11 3.02
CA ASN A 63 23.28 -1.30 3.66
C ASN A 63 23.67 -1.39 5.14
N THR A 64 24.87 -0.97 5.51
CA THR A 64 25.29 -0.95 6.91
C THR A 64 24.49 0.07 7.72
N ILE A 65 24.33 1.30 7.23
CA ILE A 65 23.60 2.33 7.97
C ILE A 65 22.08 2.09 8.03
N LEU A 66 21.51 1.25 7.14
CA LEU A 66 20.12 0.77 7.27
C LEU A 66 19.89 -0.03 8.57
N SER A 67 20.94 -0.60 9.14
CA SER A 67 20.86 -1.36 10.40
C SER A 67 20.99 -0.44 11.62
N ASN A 68 21.28 0.85 11.44
CA ASN A 68 21.41 1.81 12.53
C ASN A 68 20.07 2.54 12.74
N SER A 69 19.45 2.32 13.90
CA SER A 69 18.15 2.91 14.25
C SER A 69 18.14 4.44 14.23
N ASN A 70 19.28 5.09 14.45
CA ASN A 70 19.38 6.55 14.45
C ASN A 70 19.40 7.14 13.03
N CYS A 71 19.68 6.33 12.01
CA CYS A 71 19.77 6.76 10.61
C CYS A 71 18.50 6.47 9.81
N ILE A 72 17.56 5.70 10.38
CA ILE A 72 16.30 5.33 9.74
C ILE A 72 15.15 6.16 10.29
N LYS A 73 14.13 6.34 9.47
CA LYS A 73 12.87 6.97 9.89
C LYS A 73 12.21 6.13 10.98
N THR A 74 11.60 6.83 11.92
CA THR A 74 10.70 6.23 12.91
C THR A 74 9.42 5.76 12.25
N GLN A 75 8.65 4.92 12.95
CA GLN A 75 7.34 4.50 12.46
C GLN A 75 6.39 5.68 12.28
N GLU A 76 6.45 6.69 13.16
CA GLU A 76 5.62 7.90 13.07
C GLU A 76 5.96 8.71 11.80
N GLU A 77 7.24 8.94 11.51
CA GLU A 77 7.67 9.64 10.29
C GLU A 77 7.22 8.89 9.02
N LEU A 78 7.25 7.56 9.04
CA LEU A 78 6.74 6.76 7.92
C LEU A 78 5.22 6.88 7.78
N LEU A 79 4.48 6.90 8.89
CA LEU A 79 3.02 7.05 8.86
C LEU A 79 2.61 8.42 8.29
N GLU A 80 3.29 9.50 8.70
CA GLU A 80 3.05 10.83 8.13
C GLU A 80 3.25 10.86 6.60
N GLU A 81 4.28 10.18 6.10
CA GLU A 81 4.50 10.06 4.65
C GLU A 81 3.39 9.26 3.96
N TYR A 82 2.86 8.21 4.60
CA TYR A 82 1.76 7.42 4.06
C TYR A 82 0.48 8.24 4.04
N GLU A 83 0.18 9.00 5.09
CA GLU A 83 -0.98 9.89 5.15
C GLU A 83 -0.98 10.90 4.00
N ILE A 84 0.17 11.49 3.67
CA ILE A 84 0.32 12.38 2.52
C ILE A 84 -0.03 11.65 1.21
N ILE A 85 0.42 10.40 1.05
CA ILE A 85 0.11 9.60 -0.14
C ILE A 85 -1.38 9.26 -0.19
N ILE A 86 -1.99 8.88 0.94
CA ILE A 86 -3.42 8.58 1.05
C ILE A 86 -4.26 9.81 0.71
N GLN A 87 -3.87 10.98 1.20
CA GLN A 87 -4.53 12.24 0.89
C GLN A 87 -4.50 12.49 -0.62
N LYS A 88 -3.33 12.32 -1.27
CA LYS A 88 -3.24 12.39 -2.74
C LYS A 88 -4.16 11.38 -3.43
N ILE A 89 -4.20 10.13 -2.97
CA ILE A 89 -5.11 9.13 -3.56
C ILE A 89 -6.57 9.59 -3.42
N SER A 90 -6.95 10.16 -2.27
CA SER A 90 -8.31 10.64 -2.01
C SER A 90 -8.75 11.80 -2.90
N GLU A 91 -7.81 12.60 -3.43
CA GLU A 91 -8.11 13.66 -4.41
C GLU A 91 -8.62 13.10 -5.74
N PHE A 92 -8.24 11.88 -6.09
CA PHE A 92 -8.66 11.20 -7.32
C PHE A 92 -9.75 10.13 -7.10
N LEU A 93 -9.81 9.56 -5.89
CA LEU A 93 -10.76 8.51 -5.52
C LEU A 93 -11.53 8.93 -4.26
N ASP A 94 -12.81 9.27 -4.43
CA ASP A 94 -13.71 9.58 -3.32
C ASP A 94 -14.03 8.29 -2.52
N PHE A 95 -13.27 8.06 -1.45
CA PHE A 95 -13.36 6.84 -0.67
C PHE A 95 -14.71 6.66 0.01
N GLU A 96 -15.31 7.72 0.56
CA GLU A 96 -16.62 7.63 1.21
C GLU A 96 -17.70 7.28 0.19
N LYS A 97 -17.76 8.02 -0.92
CA LYS A 97 -18.78 7.80 -1.95
C LYS A 97 -18.65 6.42 -2.58
N LEU A 98 -17.42 5.93 -2.76
CA LEU A 98 -17.16 4.60 -3.30
C LEU A 98 -17.23 3.51 -2.23
N GLY A 99 -17.33 3.83 -0.93
CA GLY A 99 -17.29 2.85 0.16
C GLY A 99 -15.99 2.05 0.18
N ILE A 100 -14.86 2.72 -0.04
CA ILE A 100 -13.50 2.16 0.01
C ILE A 100 -12.95 2.33 1.42
N LYS A 101 -12.45 1.25 2.00
CA LYS A 101 -11.70 1.28 3.26
C LYS A 101 -10.21 1.30 2.96
N VAL A 102 -9.45 2.16 3.64
CA VAL A 102 -8.00 2.29 3.49
C VAL A 102 -7.31 1.71 4.73
N SER A 103 -6.15 1.08 4.53
CA SER A 103 -5.29 0.63 5.63
C SER A 103 -3.83 0.59 5.18
N GLU A 104 -2.90 0.95 6.05
CA GLU A 104 -1.47 0.88 5.79
C GLU A 104 -0.83 -0.40 6.34
N ASN A 105 0.22 -0.88 5.66
CA ASN A 105 1.16 -1.85 6.21
C ASN A 105 2.59 -1.31 6.01
N VAL A 106 3.13 -0.70 7.07
CA VAL A 106 4.46 -0.06 7.05
C VAL A 106 5.57 -1.08 6.80
N GLU A 107 5.49 -2.27 7.39
CA GLU A 107 6.50 -3.31 7.23
C GLU A 107 6.62 -3.80 5.79
N LYS A 108 5.48 -3.94 5.10
CA LYS A 108 5.42 -4.39 3.71
C LYS A 108 5.51 -3.27 2.68
N GLU A 109 5.53 -2.02 3.12
CA GLU A 109 5.47 -0.84 2.25
C GLU A 109 4.23 -0.82 1.35
N ILE A 110 3.05 -1.10 1.92
CA ILE A 110 1.80 -1.21 1.16
C ILE A 110 0.71 -0.30 1.74
N ILE A 111 -0.03 0.38 0.85
CA ILE A 111 -1.35 0.94 1.14
C ILE A 111 -2.40 0.04 0.51
N SER A 112 -3.36 -0.43 1.31
CA SER A 112 -4.45 -1.31 0.84
C SER A 112 -5.75 -0.53 0.74
N LEU A 113 -6.32 -0.47 -0.46
CA LEU A 113 -7.67 0.05 -0.72
C LEU A 113 -8.63 -1.13 -0.87
N ARG A 114 -9.66 -1.23 -0.03
CA ARG A 114 -10.60 -2.35 -0.03
C ARG A 114 -12.02 -1.90 -0.33
N LYS A 115 -12.59 -2.42 -1.41
CA LYS A 115 -13.99 -2.20 -1.81
C LYS A 115 -14.82 -3.45 -1.57
N ALA A 116 -15.94 -3.30 -0.86
CA ALA A 116 -16.94 -4.35 -0.72
C ALA A 116 -17.90 -4.35 -1.92
N PHE A 117 -18.11 -5.52 -2.50
CA PHE A 117 -19.19 -5.78 -3.45
C PHE A 117 -20.20 -6.71 -2.79
N ILE A 118 -21.35 -6.15 -2.39
CA ILE A 118 -22.40 -6.85 -1.64
C ILE A 118 -23.57 -7.09 -2.58
N ILE A 119 -24.12 -8.30 -2.56
CA ILE A 119 -25.30 -8.65 -3.36
C ILE A 119 -26.49 -7.83 -2.83
N PRO A 120 -27.14 -6.98 -3.64
CA PRO A 120 -28.26 -6.18 -3.17
C PRO A 120 -29.45 -7.04 -2.75
N ILE A 121 -30.15 -6.66 -1.68
CA ILE A 121 -31.37 -7.35 -1.23
C ILE A 121 -32.43 -7.38 -2.34
N SER A 122 -32.57 -6.28 -3.09
CA SER A 122 -33.50 -6.20 -4.22
C SER A 122 -33.20 -7.28 -5.26
N PHE A 123 -31.93 -7.49 -5.61
CA PHE A 123 -31.53 -8.56 -6.52
C PHE A 123 -31.94 -9.94 -5.99
N ILE A 124 -31.73 -10.22 -4.70
CA ILE A 124 -32.09 -11.52 -4.11
C ILE A 124 -33.60 -11.74 -4.21
N ARG A 125 -34.40 -10.72 -3.89
CA ARG A 125 -35.86 -10.82 -3.96
C ARG A 125 -36.35 -11.02 -5.38
N ASP A 126 -35.85 -10.24 -6.33
CA ASP A 126 -36.29 -10.27 -7.73
C ASP A 126 -35.83 -11.57 -8.42
N TYR A 127 -34.59 -12.01 -8.19
CA TYR A 127 -34.02 -13.18 -8.86
C TYR A 127 -34.59 -14.51 -8.35
N PHE A 128 -34.92 -14.59 -7.07
CA PHE A 128 -35.46 -15.80 -6.44
C PHE A 128 -36.97 -15.77 -6.22
N ASP A 129 -37.67 -14.74 -6.72
CA ASP A 129 -39.12 -14.58 -6.62
C ASP A 129 -39.61 -14.67 -5.16
N ILE A 130 -39.01 -13.84 -4.28
CA ILE A 130 -39.24 -13.88 -2.83
C ILE A 130 -40.14 -12.73 -2.37
N ASP A 131 -41.39 -13.05 -2.09
CA ASP A 131 -42.38 -12.08 -1.59
C ASP A 131 -42.45 -11.96 -0.06
N SER A 132 -41.94 -12.95 0.68
CA SER A 132 -42.06 -13.00 2.16
C SER A 132 -40.72 -12.85 2.88
N GLU A 133 -40.75 -12.25 4.08
CA GLU A 133 -39.56 -12.13 4.94
C GLU A 133 -39.08 -13.47 5.48
N GLU A 134 -39.99 -14.43 5.69
CA GLU A 134 -39.65 -15.77 6.17
C GLU A 134 -38.82 -16.51 5.11
N SER A 135 -39.31 -16.53 3.86
CA SER A 135 -38.60 -17.12 2.73
C SER A 135 -37.26 -16.44 2.44
N PHE A 136 -37.20 -15.10 2.58
CA PHE A 136 -35.95 -14.36 2.46
C PHE A 136 -34.91 -14.85 3.48
N ARG A 137 -35.27 -14.90 4.77
CA ARG A 137 -34.39 -15.36 5.84
C ARG A 137 -33.96 -16.82 5.66
N GLU A 138 -34.84 -17.69 5.19
CA GLU A 138 -34.48 -19.09 4.94
C GLU A 138 -33.42 -19.25 3.85
N ILE A 139 -33.46 -18.41 2.82
CA ILE A 139 -32.54 -18.45 1.68
C ILE A 139 -31.21 -17.77 2.04
N THR A 140 -31.24 -16.65 2.77
CA THR A 140 -30.07 -15.85 3.15
C THR A 140 -29.37 -16.31 4.42
N LYS A 141 -29.95 -17.24 5.19
CA LYS A 141 -29.31 -17.82 6.39
C LYS A 141 -27.86 -18.22 6.12
N GLN A 142 -27.03 -18.15 7.16
CA GLN A 142 -25.64 -18.58 7.07
C GLN A 142 -25.53 -20.01 6.53
N GLN A 143 -24.65 -20.20 5.54
CA GLN A 143 -24.46 -21.47 4.83
C GLN A 143 -25.71 -21.99 4.08
N GLY A 144 -26.72 -21.13 3.87
CA GLY A 144 -27.92 -21.42 3.10
C GLY A 144 -27.68 -21.48 1.59
N PHE A 145 -28.78 -21.47 0.83
CA PHE A 145 -28.70 -21.49 -0.64
C PHE A 145 -27.95 -20.26 -1.18
N MET A 146 -28.21 -19.08 -0.60
CA MET A 146 -27.57 -17.85 -1.03
C MET A 146 -26.05 -17.89 -0.86
N HIS A 147 -25.55 -18.57 0.18
CA HIS A 147 -24.11 -18.78 0.36
C HIS A 147 -23.51 -19.55 -0.82
N LYS A 148 -24.14 -20.66 -1.21
CA LYS A 148 -23.68 -21.50 -2.34
C LYS A 148 -23.71 -20.72 -3.65
N PHE A 149 -24.77 -19.96 -3.89
CA PHE A 149 -24.88 -19.07 -5.04
C PHE A 149 -23.72 -18.06 -5.05
N ALA A 150 -23.49 -17.37 -3.93
CA ALA A 150 -22.47 -16.34 -3.81
C ALA A 150 -21.06 -16.89 -4.03
N VAL A 151 -20.70 -18.01 -3.39
CA VAL A 151 -19.40 -18.68 -3.54
C VAL A 151 -19.13 -19.13 -4.98
N LEU A 152 -20.16 -19.54 -5.72
CA LEU A 152 -20.01 -19.97 -7.12
C LEU A 152 -19.99 -18.80 -8.11
N ARG A 153 -20.71 -17.71 -7.80
CA ARG A 153 -20.95 -16.61 -8.74
C ARG A 153 -19.99 -15.44 -8.55
N MET A 154 -19.79 -14.97 -7.31
CA MET A 154 -19.03 -13.74 -7.06
C MET A 154 -17.55 -13.88 -7.46
N PRO A 155 -16.83 -14.97 -7.15
CA PRO A 155 -15.45 -15.12 -7.59
C PRO A 155 -15.32 -15.11 -9.12
N LYS A 156 -16.30 -15.66 -9.86
CA LYS A 156 -16.28 -15.64 -11.33
C LYS A 156 -16.45 -14.24 -11.91
N ILE A 157 -17.27 -13.41 -11.26
CA ILE A 157 -17.46 -12.01 -11.65
C ILE A 157 -16.18 -11.21 -11.41
N ILE A 158 -15.49 -11.47 -10.29
CA ILE A 158 -14.34 -10.70 -9.84
C ILE A 158 -13.02 -11.16 -10.48
N ALA A 159 -12.89 -12.45 -10.82
CA ALA A 159 -11.68 -13.06 -11.35
C ALA A 159 -10.99 -12.27 -12.48
N PRO A 160 -11.70 -11.66 -13.45
CA PRO A 160 -11.07 -10.88 -14.51
C PRO A 160 -10.27 -9.65 -14.04
N PHE A 161 -10.55 -9.16 -12.82
CA PHE A 161 -9.90 -7.96 -12.25
C PHE A 161 -8.70 -8.29 -11.36
N ILE A 162 -8.49 -9.57 -11.04
CA ILE A 162 -7.36 -10.02 -10.25
C ILE A 162 -6.09 -9.89 -11.08
N LYS A 163 -5.07 -9.23 -10.51
CA LYS A 163 -3.84 -8.88 -11.21
C LYS A 163 -2.69 -8.81 -10.22
N GLU A 164 -1.53 -9.30 -10.65
CA GLU A 164 -0.25 -8.96 -10.01
C GLU A 164 0.45 -7.92 -10.88
N GLY A 165 0.94 -6.86 -10.25
CA GLY A 165 1.52 -5.72 -10.96
C GLY A 165 2.77 -5.20 -10.29
N GLU A 166 3.55 -4.42 -11.03
CA GLU A 166 4.77 -3.80 -10.51
C GLU A 166 4.47 -2.82 -9.38
N PHE A 167 3.48 -1.94 -9.57
CA PHE A 167 3.14 -0.86 -8.63
C PHE A 167 1.95 -1.19 -7.72
N PHE A 168 1.10 -2.14 -8.10
CA PHE A 168 0.01 -2.60 -7.25
C PHE A 168 -0.45 -3.99 -7.65
N ASP A 169 -1.00 -4.71 -6.67
CA ASP A 169 -1.70 -5.98 -6.89
C ASP A 169 -3.19 -5.80 -6.62
N VAL A 170 -4.02 -6.60 -7.30
CA VAL A 170 -5.46 -6.69 -7.07
C VAL A 170 -5.78 -8.11 -6.66
N ILE A 171 -6.32 -8.26 -5.44
CA ILE A 171 -6.70 -9.55 -4.86
C ILE A 171 -8.15 -9.52 -4.39
N ASN A 172 -8.81 -10.67 -4.34
CA ASN A 172 -10.11 -10.80 -3.71
C ASN A 172 -10.05 -11.56 -2.38
N SER A 173 -11.03 -11.29 -1.52
CA SER A 173 -11.30 -12.14 -0.36
C SER A 173 -12.11 -13.38 -0.76
N ASP A 174 -12.23 -14.30 0.18
CA ASP A 174 -13.35 -15.25 0.19
C ASP A 174 -14.69 -14.52 0.29
N VAL A 175 -15.76 -15.21 -0.10
CA VAL A 175 -17.13 -14.72 0.07
C VAL A 175 -17.48 -14.71 1.55
N PHE A 176 -17.95 -13.58 2.04
CA PHE A 176 -18.32 -13.37 3.44
C PHE A 176 -19.81 -13.07 3.58
N PHE A 177 -20.36 -13.34 4.76
CA PHE A 177 -21.70 -12.89 5.12
C PHE A 177 -21.60 -11.54 5.82
N GLN A 178 -22.33 -10.56 5.30
CA GLN A 178 -22.43 -9.23 5.83
C GLN A 178 -23.73 -9.11 6.61
N LYS A 179 -23.59 -8.88 7.92
CA LYS A 179 -24.71 -8.99 8.87
C LYS A 179 -25.69 -7.82 8.77
N GLU A 180 -25.20 -6.61 8.53
CA GLU A 180 -26.02 -5.40 8.48
C GLU A 180 -26.99 -5.43 7.29
N GLU A 181 -26.52 -5.89 6.13
CA GLU A 181 -27.31 -6.05 4.91
C GLU A 181 -27.95 -7.45 4.76
N GLU A 182 -27.77 -8.34 5.74
CA GLU A 182 -28.21 -9.75 5.70
C GLU A 182 -27.91 -10.45 4.35
N SER A 183 -26.73 -10.19 3.78
CA SER A 183 -26.37 -10.59 2.42
C SER A 183 -24.93 -11.08 2.33
N TYR A 184 -24.52 -11.57 1.15
CA TYR A 184 -23.17 -12.05 0.90
C TYR A 184 -22.36 -11.02 0.11
N GLY A 185 -21.09 -10.91 0.47
CA GLY A 185 -20.14 -9.95 -0.04
C GLY A 185 -18.84 -10.60 -0.51
N ILE A 186 -18.11 -9.91 -1.38
CA ILE A 186 -16.71 -10.19 -1.70
C ILE A 186 -15.93 -8.88 -1.68
N PHE A 187 -14.72 -8.90 -1.13
CA PHE A 187 -13.85 -7.73 -1.18
C PHE A 187 -12.95 -7.82 -2.40
N LEU A 188 -12.76 -6.67 -3.07
CA LEU A 188 -11.64 -6.44 -3.97
C LEU A 188 -10.66 -5.50 -3.26
N SER A 189 -9.42 -5.95 -3.10
CA SER A 189 -8.37 -5.17 -2.43
C SER A 189 -7.28 -4.81 -3.43
N PHE A 190 -6.90 -3.53 -3.46
CA PHE A 190 -5.82 -2.98 -4.24
C PHE A 190 -4.66 -2.70 -3.31
N ASN A 191 -3.58 -3.47 -3.44
CA ASN A 191 -2.40 -3.37 -2.61
C ASN A 191 -1.34 -2.54 -3.35
N ILE A 192 -1.31 -1.25 -3.08
CA ILE A 192 -0.41 -0.27 -3.70
C ILE A 192 0.97 -0.40 -3.06
N LYS A 193 2.00 -0.72 -3.86
CA LYS A 193 3.39 -0.92 -3.42
C LYS A 193 4.14 0.40 -3.43
N LEU A 194 4.57 0.87 -2.26
CA LEU A 194 5.22 2.19 -2.14
C LEU A 194 6.68 2.22 -2.59
N ALA A 195 7.26 1.06 -2.88
CA ALA A 195 8.54 0.95 -3.54
C ALA A 195 8.42 1.40 -5.02
N GLY A 196 8.52 2.71 -5.27
CA GLY A 196 8.52 3.26 -6.63
C GLY A 196 7.88 4.64 -6.80
N PHE A 197 7.13 5.15 -5.81
CA PHE A 197 6.44 6.45 -5.90
C PHE A 197 7.30 7.68 -5.59
N GLU A 198 8.58 7.65 -5.95
CA GLU A 198 9.42 8.86 -5.92
C GLU A 198 8.98 9.87 -7.02
N ASN A 199 8.23 9.39 -8.01
CA ASN A 199 7.67 10.18 -9.10
C ASN A 199 6.14 10.27 -9.01
N ASN A 200 5.60 11.48 -8.79
CA ASN A 200 4.15 11.74 -8.70
C ASN A 200 3.37 11.22 -9.93
N LYS A 201 3.96 11.20 -11.12
CA LYS A 201 3.29 10.72 -12.34
C LYS A 201 2.93 9.23 -12.27
N ILE A 202 3.82 8.42 -11.68
CA ILE A 202 3.58 6.97 -11.53
C ILE A 202 2.41 6.73 -10.57
N LEU A 203 2.31 7.54 -9.52
CA LEU A 203 1.20 7.49 -8.57
C LEU A 203 -0.13 7.82 -9.26
N GLU A 204 -0.18 8.91 -10.03
CA GLU A 204 -1.39 9.31 -10.76
C GLU A 204 -1.84 8.25 -11.78
N ASP A 205 -0.91 7.69 -12.56
CA ASP A 205 -1.21 6.64 -13.54
C ASP A 205 -1.71 5.36 -12.84
N THR A 206 -1.13 5.01 -11.69
CA THR A 206 -1.57 3.88 -10.85
C THR A 206 -2.99 4.10 -10.33
N ILE A 207 -3.30 5.29 -9.78
CA ILE A 207 -4.63 5.60 -9.25
C ILE A 207 -5.68 5.59 -10.38
N ARG A 208 -5.32 6.10 -11.57
CA ARG A 208 -6.21 6.06 -12.74
C ARG A 208 -6.52 4.62 -13.14
N GLU A 209 -5.53 3.73 -13.15
CA GLU A 209 -5.74 2.32 -13.45
C GLU A 209 -6.66 1.66 -12.40
N ILE A 210 -6.41 1.90 -11.12
CA ILE A 210 -7.26 1.42 -10.02
C ILE A 210 -8.71 1.91 -10.20
N SER A 211 -8.90 3.18 -10.52
CA SER A 211 -10.22 3.77 -10.77
C SER A 211 -10.96 3.06 -11.92
N ASN A 212 -10.27 2.82 -13.04
CA ASN A 212 -10.84 2.11 -14.18
C ASN A 212 -11.24 0.67 -13.84
N ILE A 213 -10.41 -0.03 -13.06
CA ILE A 213 -10.71 -1.39 -12.59
C ILE A 213 -11.92 -1.37 -11.66
N LEU A 214 -11.98 -0.43 -10.71
CA LEU A 214 -13.12 -0.28 -9.79
C LEU A 214 -14.43 -0.03 -10.53
N GLU A 215 -14.43 0.88 -11.51
CA GLU A 215 -15.61 1.17 -12.33
C GLU A 215 -16.05 -0.06 -13.14
N SER A 216 -15.09 -0.72 -13.80
CA SER A 216 -15.35 -1.93 -14.59
C SER A 216 -15.87 -3.08 -13.72
N ALA A 217 -15.30 -3.27 -12.52
CA ALA A 217 -15.74 -4.26 -11.55
C ALA A 217 -17.14 -3.95 -11.02
N GLN A 218 -17.47 -2.68 -10.80
CA GLN A 218 -18.81 -2.26 -10.38
C GLN A 218 -19.87 -2.55 -11.46
N ILE A 219 -19.55 -2.31 -12.73
CA ILE A 219 -20.42 -2.62 -13.86
C ILE A 219 -20.56 -4.14 -14.00
N ALA A 220 -19.46 -4.88 -14.01
CA ALA A 220 -19.45 -6.33 -14.10
C ALA A 220 -20.19 -6.99 -12.93
N PHE A 221 -20.12 -6.43 -11.72
CA PHE A 221 -20.86 -6.92 -10.57
C PHE A 221 -22.36 -6.70 -10.71
N LYS A 222 -22.79 -5.54 -11.19
CA LYS A 222 -24.21 -5.28 -11.47
C LYS A 222 -24.75 -6.22 -12.55
N ASN A 223 -24.04 -6.33 -13.68
CA ASN A 223 -24.47 -7.15 -14.82
C ASN A 223 -24.29 -8.65 -14.58
N GLY A 224 -23.28 -9.04 -13.81
CA GLY A 224 -22.97 -10.43 -13.52
C GLY A 224 -23.96 -11.06 -12.54
N LEU A 225 -24.74 -10.27 -11.81
CA LEU A 225 -25.83 -10.78 -10.98
C LEU A 225 -27.08 -11.06 -11.83
N SER A 226 -27.40 -10.22 -12.82
CA SER A 226 -28.51 -10.41 -13.76
C SER A 226 -28.16 -11.41 -14.88
N CYS A 227 -28.71 -12.62 -14.83
CA CYS A 227 -28.85 -13.48 -16.00
C CYS A 227 -30.27 -13.32 -16.57
#